data_AF-A0A7K2X2Y6-F1
#
_entry.id   AF-A0A7K2X2Y6-F1
#
_cell.length_a   1.000
_cell.length_b   1.000
_cell.length_c   1.000
_cell.angle_alpha   90.00
_cell.angle_beta   90.00
_cell.angle_gamma   90.00
#
_symmetry.space_group_name_H-M   'P 1'
#
loop_
_entity.id
_entity.type
_entity.pdbx_description
1 polymer ?
#
loop_
_entity_poly.entity_id
_entity_poly.type
_entity_poly.pdbx_seq_one_letter_code
_entity_poly.pdbx_strand_id
1 'polypeptide(L)'
;AEIARRHPCTLLGDGVNRGVSAARNTGIAAATGDVLFFLDSDEALTPGSVEAALEILRADPACGCVHGVIAPEPLVDDGPVEWYKTLHAHWWRARGAGVVQTALFAQAAVPREVFARIGGFDESLRDSEDLELSDRLAPHYRIVLTERVAAHHDEEHRLGPLLAETYRRALLLVPALRSARAGGRSHLTANTPASVLAAAFLLLGSPVLAVLLPLLGAPGAWAALPAAGLLAFCLANAGLIGFAARRRGAAFAPFFTAVHLACHAALLAGAAVGALRTLPPGRRTKTPAPGQRTKTPEPPAPAKAGAR
;
A
#
# COMPACT_ATOMS: atom_id res chain seq x y z
N ALA A 1 24.30 -8.62 15.72
CA ALA A 1 25.77 -8.51 15.57
C ALA A 1 26.47 -9.87 15.55
N GLU A 2 26.20 -10.76 16.52
CA GLU A 2 26.85 -12.08 16.57
C GLU A 2 26.58 -12.94 15.33
N ILE A 3 25.32 -13.01 14.87
CA ILE A 3 24.94 -13.75 13.65
C ILE A 3 25.68 -13.20 12.43
N ALA A 4 25.64 -11.88 12.20
CA ALA A 4 26.30 -11.24 11.06
C ALA A 4 27.80 -11.58 10.95
N ARG A 5 28.53 -11.64 12.08
CA ARG A 5 29.96 -12.00 12.08
C ARG A 5 30.26 -13.41 11.58
N ARG A 6 29.26 -14.30 11.52
CA ARG A 6 29.40 -15.68 11.01
C ARG A 6 29.25 -15.77 9.49
N HIS A 7 28.89 -14.67 8.83
CA HIS A 7 28.68 -14.60 7.39
C HIS A 7 29.62 -13.56 6.76
N PRO A 8 29.92 -13.67 5.45
CA PRO A 8 30.74 -12.70 4.74
C PRO A 8 29.95 -11.40 4.46
N CYS A 9 29.50 -10.74 5.52
CA CYS A 9 28.74 -9.50 5.46
C CYS A 9 29.39 -8.43 6.33
N THR A 10 29.21 -7.17 5.93
CA THR A 10 29.65 -6.01 6.70
C THR A 10 28.46 -5.45 7.46
N LEU A 11 28.54 -5.41 8.79
CA LEU A 11 27.53 -4.78 9.63
C LEU A 11 27.80 -3.27 9.73
N LEU A 12 26.86 -2.45 9.29
CA LEU A 12 26.91 -1.01 9.40
C LEU A 12 26.00 -0.55 10.54
N GLY A 13 26.46 0.40 11.34
CA GLY A 13 25.68 0.98 12.43
C GLY A 13 26.35 2.20 13.02
N ASP A 14 25.57 3.23 13.29
CA ASP A 14 25.97 4.50 13.90
C ASP A 14 25.48 4.63 15.36
N GLY A 15 24.82 3.58 15.88
CA GLY A 15 24.30 3.51 17.24
C GLY A 15 23.01 4.30 17.47
N VAL A 16 22.40 4.89 16.44
CA VAL A 16 21.18 5.73 16.55
C VAL A 16 20.15 5.32 15.49
N ASN A 17 18.90 5.11 15.90
CA ASN A 17 17.83 4.82 14.94
C ASN A 17 17.43 6.10 14.16
N ARG A 18 17.93 6.23 12.95
CA ARG A 18 17.60 7.31 12.00
C ARG A 18 16.51 6.95 10.98
N GLY A 19 15.90 5.77 11.10
CA GLY A 19 14.86 5.29 10.19
C GLY A 19 15.39 4.56 8.95
N VAL A 20 14.45 4.00 8.17
CA VAL A 20 14.75 3.09 7.04
C VAL A 20 15.52 3.79 5.92
N SER A 21 15.14 5.01 5.53
CA SER A 21 15.82 5.79 4.49
C SER A 21 17.29 6.01 4.80
N ALA A 22 17.62 6.42 6.04
CA ALA A 22 18.99 6.65 6.47
C ALA A 22 19.81 5.35 6.50
N ALA A 23 19.20 4.24 6.91
CA ALA A 23 19.84 2.92 6.89
C ALA A 23 20.15 2.48 5.44
N ARG A 24 19.18 2.62 4.53
CA ARG A 24 19.35 2.33 3.10
C ARG A 24 20.43 3.22 2.46
N ASN A 25 20.44 4.52 2.74
CA ASN A 25 21.48 5.45 2.26
C ASN A 25 22.88 5.10 2.78
N THR A 26 22.99 4.69 4.05
CA THR A 26 24.25 4.22 4.63
C THR A 26 24.75 2.97 3.90
N GLY A 27 23.85 2.04 3.58
CA GLY A 27 24.15 0.86 2.76
C GLY A 27 24.59 1.22 1.33
N ILE A 28 23.87 2.13 0.67
CA ILE A 28 24.20 2.63 -0.68
C ILE A 28 25.63 3.19 -0.72
N ALA A 29 25.98 4.03 0.26
CA ALA A 29 27.30 4.66 0.34
C ALA A 29 28.45 3.66 0.59
N ALA A 30 28.19 2.62 1.39
CA ALA A 30 29.20 1.64 1.77
C ALA A 30 29.35 0.47 0.79
N ALA A 31 28.31 0.17 0.01
CA ALA A 31 28.35 -0.92 -0.97
C ALA A 31 29.42 -0.67 -2.04
N THR A 32 29.96 -1.73 -2.64
CA THR A 32 30.98 -1.66 -3.70
C THR A 32 30.56 -2.23 -5.05
N GLY A 33 29.44 -2.97 -5.13
CA GLY A 33 28.94 -3.56 -6.38
C GLY A 33 28.28 -2.55 -7.33
N ASP A 34 28.28 -2.87 -8.63
CA ASP A 34 27.66 -2.03 -9.67
C ASP A 34 26.12 -2.04 -9.60
N VAL A 35 25.54 -3.07 -9.00
CA VAL A 35 24.10 -3.18 -8.73
C VAL A 35 23.90 -3.28 -7.22
N LEU A 36 22.97 -2.49 -6.70
CA LEU A 36 22.55 -2.51 -5.31
C LEU A 36 21.25 -3.31 -5.20
N PHE A 37 21.28 -4.37 -4.40
CA PHE A 37 20.11 -5.19 -4.11
C PHE A 37 19.65 -4.92 -2.68
N PHE A 38 18.42 -4.44 -2.52
CA PHE A 38 17.78 -4.20 -1.24
C PHE A 38 16.99 -5.44 -0.83
N LEU A 39 17.13 -5.83 0.44
CA LEU A 39 16.40 -6.92 1.06
C LEU A 39 16.01 -6.50 2.48
N ASP A 40 14.72 -6.47 2.79
CA ASP A 40 14.25 -6.19 4.14
C ASP A 40 14.54 -7.37 5.09
N SER A 41 14.66 -7.11 6.39
CA SER A 41 15.18 -8.09 7.36
C SER A 41 14.22 -9.25 7.68
N ASP A 42 12.97 -9.11 7.28
CA ASP A 42 11.87 -10.09 7.40
C ASP A 42 11.61 -10.84 6.07
N GLU A 43 12.50 -10.68 5.08
CA GLU A 43 12.43 -11.37 3.80
C GLU A 43 13.62 -12.31 3.55
N ALA A 44 13.37 -13.43 2.86
CA ALA A 44 14.39 -14.33 2.34
C ALA A 44 14.18 -14.63 0.86
N LEU A 45 15.16 -14.29 0.03
CA LEU A 45 15.08 -14.48 -1.42
C LEU A 45 14.97 -15.96 -1.80
N THR A 46 14.14 -16.23 -2.80
CA THR A 46 14.08 -17.53 -3.48
C THR A 46 15.34 -17.74 -4.35
N PRO A 47 15.82 -18.99 -4.49
CA PRO A 47 16.98 -19.28 -5.34
C PRO A 47 16.80 -18.75 -6.77
N GLY A 48 17.84 -18.10 -7.32
CA GLY A 48 17.80 -17.52 -8.67
C GLY A 48 17.28 -16.08 -8.74
N SER A 49 16.78 -15.50 -7.64
CA SER A 49 16.22 -14.14 -7.64
C SER A 49 17.25 -13.07 -7.99
N VAL A 50 18.47 -13.17 -7.48
CA VAL A 50 19.53 -12.20 -7.77
C VAL A 50 19.96 -12.31 -9.23
N GLU A 51 20.14 -13.54 -9.73
CA GLU A 51 20.48 -13.82 -11.12
C GLU A 51 19.40 -13.28 -12.07
N ALA A 52 18.12 -13.52 -11.78
CA ALA A 52 17.01 -13.03 -12.58
C ALA A 52 16.96 -11.49 -12.62
N ALA A 53 17.18 -10.82 -11.49
CA ALA A 53 17.24 -9.37 -11.44
C ALA A 53 18.39 -8.83 -12.30
N LEU A 54 19.58 -9.43 -12.21
CA LEU A 54 20.75 -9.05 -13.02
C LEU A 54 20.52 -9.29 -14.52
N GLU A 55 19.89 -10.41 -14.89
CA GLU A 55 19.54 -10.69 -16.29
C GLU A 55 18.60 -9.63 -16.87
N ILE A 56 17.57 -9.23 -16.12
CA ILE A 56 16.62 -8.21 -16.57
C ILE A 56 17.31 -6.85 -16.73
N LEU A 57 18.11 -6.43 -15.74
CA LEU A 57 18.85 -5.16 -15.79
C LEU A 57 19.86 -5.14 -16.96
N ARG A 58 20.54 -6.26 -17.23
CA ARG A 58 21.49 -6.34 -18.36
C ARG A 58 20.82 -6.37 -19.72
N ALA A 59 19.63 -6.97 -19.81
CA ALA A 59 18.89 -7.07 -21.07
C ALA A 59 18.30 -5.72 -21.53
N ASP A 60 18.08 -4.79 -20.60
CA ASP A 60 17.42 -3.51 -20.87
C ASP A 60 18.09 -2.35 -20.11
N PRO A 61 18.99 -1.59 -20.76
CA PRO A 61 19.62 -0.41 -20.14
C PRO A 61 18.65 0.71 -19.73
N ALA A 62 17.40 0.69 -20.23
CA ALA A 62 16.38 1.63 -19.79
C ALA A 62 15.73 1.20 -18.45
N CYS A 63 15.95 -0.04 -17.99
CA CYS A 63 15.49 -0.52 -16.70
C CYS A 63 16.39 -0.02 -15.59
N GLY A 64 15.89 0.92 -14.79
CA GLY A 64 16.62 1.48 -13.65
C GLY A 64 16.26 0.82 -12.32
N CYS A 65 15.23 -0.02 -12.28
CA CYS A 65 14.87 -0.79 -11.10
C CYS A 65 14.08 -2.04 -11.49
N VAL A 66 14.49 -3.18 -10.92
CA VAL A 66 13.72 -4.43 -10.93
C VAL A 66 13.35 -4.74 -9.51
N HIS A 67 12.08 -5.05 -9.23
CA HIS A 67 11.69 -5.54 -7.92
C HIS A 67 10.75 -6.76 -8.01
N GLY A 68 10.78 -7.55 -6.94
CA GLY A 68 10.09 -8.82 -6.87
C GLY A 68 8.68 -8.81 -6.26
N VAL A 69 8.13 -10.01 -6.16
CA VAL A 69 6.85 -10.33 -5.51
C VAL A 69 7.10 -11.10 -4.20
N ILE A 70 6.15 -11.04 -3.26
CA ILE A 70 6.17 -12.01 -2.15
C ILE A 70 5.99 -13.42 -2.74
N ALA A 71 6.82 -14.36 -2.32
CA ALA A 71 6.69 -15.76 -2.67
C ALA A 71 5.36 -16.32 -2.13
N PRO A 72 4.73 -17.30 -2.80
CA PRO A 72 3.41 -17.81 -2.41
C PRO A 72 3.43 -18.74 -1.18
N GLU A 73 4.47 -18.64 -0.36
CA GLU A 73 4.75 -19.43 0.85
C GLU A 73 5.43 -18.49 1.87
N PRO A 74 4.98 -18.46 3.13
CA PRO A 74 5.52 -17.56 4.13
C PRO A 74 6.93 -17.99 4.56
N LEU A 75 7.72 -17.07 5.10
CA LEU A 75 9.08 -17.36 5.57
C LEU A 75 9.07 -18.25 6.83
N VAL A 76 8.16 -17.94 7.74
CA VAL A 76 7.83 -18.72 8.92
C VAL A 76 6.37 -19.14 8.77
N ASP A 77 5.96 -20.34 9.23
CA ASP A 77 4.54 -20.71 9.22
C ASP A 77 3.96 -20.54 10.62
N ASP A 78 3.49 -19.33 10.93
CA ASP A 78 2.84 -18.98 12.20
C ASP A 78 1.30 -19.17 12.15
N GLY A 79 0.78 -19.65 11.03
CA GLY A 79 -0.59 -20.17 10.92
C GLY A 79 -1.47 -19.52 9.85
N PRO A 80 -2.78 -19.78 9.88
CA PRO A 80 -3.64 -19.59 8.70
C PRO A 80 -3.86 -18.12 8.31
N VAL A 81 -3.75 -17.17 9.25
CA VAL A 81 -3.85 -15.73 8.95
C VAL A 81 -2.64 -15.24 8.18
N GLU A 82 -1.44 -15.73 8.52
CA GLU A 82 -0.23 -15.42 7.79
C GLU A 82 -0.35 -15.91 6.34
N TRP A 83 -0.75 -17.18 6.16
CA TRP A 83 -1.06 -17.74 4.84
C TRP A 83 -2.07 -16.91 4.05
N TYR A 84 -3.12 -16.36 4.69
CA TYR A 84 -4.03 -15.45 4.02
C TYR A 84 -3.29 -14.21 3.50
N LYS A 85 -2.49 -13.56 4.36
CA LYS A 85 -1.78 -12.32 4.04
C LYS A 85 -0.75 -12.55 2.93
N THR A 86 0.08 -13.58 3.05
CA THR A 86 1.09 -13.98 2.05
C THR A 86 0.45 -14.26 0.69
N LEU A 87 -0.59 -15.10 0.64
CA LEU A 87 -1.23 -15.48 -0.63
C LEU A 87 -1.98 -14.29 -1.27
N HIS A 88 -2.62 -13.44 -0.47
CA HIS A 88 -3.22 -12.20 -0.97
C HIS A 88 -2.16 -11.27 -1.52
N ALA A 89 -1.05 -11.07 -0.80
CA ALA A 89 0.06 -10.22 -1.19
C ALA A 89 0.75 -10.67 -2.48
N HIS A 90 1.05 -11.96 -2.57
CA HIS A 90 1.55 -12.59 -3.79
C HIS A 90 0.60 -12.35 -4.96
N TRP A 91 -0.70 -12.65 -4.79
CA TRP A 91 -1.69 -12.58 -5.87
C TRP A 91 -1.80 -11.18 -6.50
N TRP A 92 -1.89 -10.13 -5.70
CA TRP A 92 -2.04 -8.79 -6.27
C TRP A 92 -0.74 -8.24 -6.88
N ARG A 93 0.42 -8.63 -6.35
CA ARG A 93 1.73 -8.26 -6.92
C ARG A 93 1.99 -9.00 -8.23
N ALA A 94 1.79 -10.32 -8.26
CA ALA A 94 1.93 -11.13 -9.47
C ALA A 94 1.01 -10.64 -10.59
N ARG A 95 -0.26 -10.34 -10.29
CA ARG A 95 -1.20 -9.76 -11.27
C ARG A 95 -0.75 -8.39 -11.81
N GLY A 96 0.05 -7.66 -11.05
CA GLY A 96 0.59 -6.35 -11.44
C GLY A 96 1.96 -6.42 -12.13
N ALA A 97 2.50 -7.61 -12.38
CA ALA A 97 3.83 -7.78 -12.97
C ALA A 97 3.93 -7.14 -14.37
N GLY A 98 5.10 -6.60 -14.67
CA GLY A 98 5.40 -5.83 -15.88
C GLY A 98 6.03 -4.49 -15.54
N VAL A 99 5.84 -3.52 -16.44
CA VAL A 99 6.32 -2.15 -16.23
C VAL A 99 5.34 -1.43 -15.31
N VAL A 100 5.86 -0.95 -14.17
CA VAL A 100 5.09 -0.25 -13.13
C VAL A 100 5.63 1.16 -12.92
N GLN A 101 4.96 1.95 -12.09
CA GLN A 101 5.42 3.30 -11.69
C GLN A 101 5.90 3.36 -10.24
N THR A 102 5.78 2.27 -9.49
CA THR A 102 6.16 2.20 -8.09
C THR A 102 7.03 0.98 -7.87
N ALA A 103 8.23 1.20 -7.35
CA ALA A 103 9.10 0.15 -6.84
C ALA A 103 8.80 -0.11 -5.36
N LEU A 104 8.89 -1.38 -4.96
CA LEU A 104 8.90 -1.79 -3.56
C LEU A 104 10.31 -2.25 -3.21
N PHE A 105 10.98 -1.54 -2.31
CA PHE A 105 12.41 -1.76 -2.05
C PHE A 105 12.70 -2.90 -1.07
N ALA A 106 11.68 -3.65 -0.64
CA ALA A 106 11.85 -4.87 0.14
C ALA A 106 12.65 -5.95 -0.59
N GLN A 107 12.63 -5.95 -1.93
CA GLN A 107 13.31 -6.91 -2.81
C GLN A 107 13.60 -6.29 -4.19
N ALA A 108 14.36 -5.19 -4.19
CA ALA A 108 14.65 -4.41 -5.39
C ALA A 108 16.13 -4.40 -5.75
N ALA A 109 16.44 -4.53 -7.04
CA ALA A 109 17.75 -4.36 -7.62
C ALA A 109 17.80 -3.07 -8.45
N VAL A 110 18.78 -2.22 -8.17
CA VAL A 110 18.96 -0.92 -8.81
C VAL A 110 20.42 -0.73 -9.19
N PRO A 111 20.75 -0.39 -10.45
CA PRO A 111 22.11 -0.04 -10.83
C PRO A 111 22.61 1.17 -10.02
N ARG A 112 23.86 1.14 -9.56
CA ARG A 112 24.44 2.18 -8.69
C ARG A 112 24.37 3.56 -9.33
N GLU A 113 24.60 3.65 -10.63
CA GLU A 113 24.58 4.90 -11.40
C GLU A 113 23.19 5.57 -11.40
N VAL A 114 22.12 4.80 -11.18
CA VAL A 114 20.77 5.37 -11.01
C VAL A 114 20.75 6.25 -9.78
N PHE A 115 21.27 5.80 -8.64
CA PHE A 115 21.35 6.62 -7.42
C PHE A 115 22.27 7.83 -7.57
N ALA A 116 23.33 7.73 -8.37
CA ALA A 116 24.16 8.89 -8.68
C ALA A 116 23.40 9.98 -9.45
N ARG A 117 22.36 9.59 -10.21
CA ARG A 117 21.53 10.50 -11.00
C ARG A 117 20.31 11.01 -10.24
N ILE A 118 19.57 10.13 -9.58
CA ILE A 118 18.29 10.49 -8.94
C ILE A 118 18.46 10.89 -7.47
N GLY A 119 19.57 10.51 -6.82
CA GLY A 119 19.80 10.67 -5.38
C GLY A 119 19.29 9.49 -4.55
N GLY A 120 19.70 9.41 -3.29
CA GLY A 120 19.26 8.39 -2.33
C GLY A 120 17.81 8.58 -1.85
N PHE A 121 17.42 7.85 -0.81
CA PHE A 121 16.14 7.99 -0.14
C PHE A 121 16.08 9.30 0.66
N ASP A 122 14.91 9.95 0.71
CA ASP A 122 14.70 11.12 1.57
C ASP A 122 14.63 10.69 3.05
N GLU A 123 15.61 11.12 3.86
CA GLU A 123 15.71 10.81 5.29
C GLU A 123 14.70 11.57 6.16
N SER A 124 14.04 12.60 5.62
CA SER A 124 12.98 13.32 6.32
C SER A 124 11.64 12.56 6.33
N LEU A 125 11.46 11.60 5.42
CA LEU A 125 10.28 10.76 5.34
C LEU A 125 10.35 9.61 6.34
N ARG A 126 9.24 9.41 7.06
CA ARG A 126 9.06 8.27 7.97
C ARG A 126 8.34 7.10 7.34
N ASP A 127 7.50 7.38 6.35
CA ASP A 127 6.72 6.44 5.58
C ASP A 127 6.71 6.91 4.12
N SER A 128 6.45 5.99 3.18
CA SER A 128 6.28 6.30 1.75
C SER A 128 7.55 6.77 1.04
N GLU A 129 8.73 6.49 1.60
CA GLU A 129 10.03 6.73 0.98
C GLU A 129 10.16 6.01 -0.37
N ASP A 130 9.58 4.81 -0.49
CA ASP A 130 9.52 4.04 -1.73
C ASP A 130 8.70 4.75 -2.82
N LEU A 131 7.60 5.41 -2.43
CA LEU A 131 6.75 6.17 -3.36
C LEU A 131 7.47 7.41 -3.86
N GLU A 132 8.08 8.19 -2.96
CA GLU A 132 8.81 9.39 -3.32
C GLU A 132 10.00 9.07 -4.24
N LEU A 133 10.79 8.04 -3.90
CA LEU A 133 11.91 7.63 -4.74
C LEU A 133 11.42 7.10 -6.11
N SER A 134 10.29 6.40 -6.13
CA SER A 134 9.65 5.95 -7.38
C SER A 134 9.21 7.11 -8.26
N ASP A 135 8.66 8.19 -7.68
CA ASP A 135 8.24 9.39 -8.41
C ASP A 135 9.44 10.12 -9.05
N ARG A 136 10.62 10.06 -8.43
CA ARG A 136 11.88 10.53 -9.04
C ARG A 136 12.44 9.57 -10.09
N LEU A 137 12.24 8.27 -9.91
CA LEU A 137 12.79 7.22 -10.78
C LEU A 137 12.01 7.06 -12.09
N ALA A 138 10.68 6.97 -12.02
CA ALA A 138 9.80 6.61 -13.13
C ALA A 138 9.87 7.56 -14.35
N PRO A 139 10.10 8.89 -14.21
CA PRO A 139 10.29 9.79 -15.36
C PRO A 139 11.58 9.53 -16.17
N HIS A 140 12.55 8.84 -15.58
CA HIS A 140 13.88 8.64 -16.17
C HIS A 140 14.19 7.19 -16.53
N TYR A 141 13.54 6.24 -15.86
CA TYR A 141 13.83 4.83 -15.97
C TYR A 141 12.56 3.98 -15.92
N ARG A 142 12.62 2.83 -16.58
CA ARG A 142 11.61 1.78 -16.45
C ARG A 142 11.77 1.07 -15.10
N ILE A 143 10.66 0.94 -14.38
CA ILE A 143 10.55 0.13 -13.17
C ILE A 143 9.85 -1.17 -13.57
N VAL A 144 10.46 -2.31 -13.26
CA VAL A 144 9.95 -3.64 -13.62
C VAL A 144 9.59 -4.42 -12.35
N LEU A 145 8.33 -4.80 -12.23
CA LEU A 145 7.85 -5.80 -11.27
C LEU A 145 7.85 -7.17 -11.96
N THR A 146 8.46 -8.18 -11.34
CA THR A 146 8.56 -9.52 -11.93
C THR A 146 8.35 -10.62 -10.90
N GLU A 147 7.74 -11.73 -11.30
CA GLU A 147 7.61 -12.93 -10.48
C GLU A 147 8.91 -13.76 -10.42
N ARG A 148 9.89 -13.45 -11.29
CA ARG A 148 11.19 -14.13 -11.32
C ARG A 148 12.10 -13.74 -10.15
N VAL A 149 11.80 -12.61 -9.52
CA VAL A 149 12.42 -12.16 -8.27
C VAL A 149 11.34 -12.33 -7.22
N ALA A 150 11.60 -13.17 -6.21
CA ALA A 150 10.64 -13.40 -5.15
C ALA A 150 11.33 -13.64 -3.83
N ALA A 151 10.70 -13.20 -2.74
CA ALA A 151 11.15 -13.47 -1.38
C ALA A 151 10.02 -14.03 -0.52
N HIS A 152 10.34 -15.03 0.29
CA HIS A 152 9.48 -15.43 1.40
C HIS A 152 9.49 -14.30 2.43
N HIS A 153 8.33 -13.94 2.97
CA HIS A 153 8.17 -12.84 3.92
C HIS A 153 7.55 -13.38 5.22
N ASP A 154 8.05 -12.93 6.37
CA ASP A 154 7.46 -13.16 7.69
C ASP A 154 6.31 -12.16 7.90
N GLU A 155 5.08 -12.61 7.69
CA GLU A 155 3.90 -11.76 7.61
C GLU A 155 3.14 -11.70 8.95
N GLU A 156 2.27 -10.70 9.13
CA GLU A 156 1.44 -10.66 10.34
C GLU A 156 0.50 -11.88 10.42
N HIS A 157 0.67 -12.67 11.48
CA HIS A 157 -0.05 -13.92 11.71
C HIS A 157 -1.29 -13.79 12.61
N ARG A 158 -1.61 -12.59 13.13
CA ARG A 158 -2.78 -12.37 14.00
C ARG A 158 -3.85 -11.53 13.32
N LEU A 159 -5.10 -12.01 13.41
CA LEU A 159 -6.25 -11.36 12.77
C LEU A 159 -6.47 -9.92 13.27
N GLY A 160 -6.38 -9.68 14.57
CA GLY A 160 -6.61 -8.35 15.16
C GLY A 160 -5.66 -7.28 14.61
N PRO A 161 -4.32 -7.48 14.73
CA PRO A 161 -3.32 -6.61 14.13
C PRO A 161 -3.46 -6.44 12.61
N LEU A 162 -3.74 -7.52 11.86
CA LEU A 162 -4.00 -7.46 10.41
C LEU A 162 -5.16 -6.53 10.06
N LEU A 163 -6.29 -6.67 10.76
CA LEU A 163 -7.46 -5.82 10.53
C LEU A 163 -7.18 -4.36 10.94
N ALA A 164 -6.46 -4.15 12.05
CA ALA A 164 -6.08 -2.82 12.50
C ALA A 164 -5.11 -2.13 11.53
N GLU A 165 -4.16 -2.88 10.97
CA GLU A 165 -3.25 -2.42 9.92
C GLU A 165 -4.03 -2.02 8.66
N THR A 166 -4.92 -2.90 8.18
CA THR A 166 -5.78 -2.66 7.02
C THR A 166 -6.62 -1.39 7.21
N TYR A 167 -7.24 -1.24 8.38
CA TYR A 167 -8.00 -0.05 8.75
C TYR A 167 -7.13 1.21 8.76
N ARG A 168 -5.95 1.18 9.40
CA ARG A 168 -5.04 2.34 9.48
C ARG A 168 -4.58 2.79 8.10
N ARG A 169 -4.18 1.85 7.23
CA ARG A 169 -3.81 2.14 5.84
C ARG A 169 -4.98 2.76 5.07
N ALA A 170 -6.19 2.26 5.29
CA ALA A 170 -7.39 2.75 4.62
C ALA A 170 -7.82 4.17 5.03
N LEU A 171 -7.44 4.66 6.22
CA LEU A 171 -7.68 6.04 6.65
C LEU A 171 -7.10 7.07 5.67
N LEU A 172 -5.99 6.71 5.02
CA LEU A 172 -5.26 7.61 4.11
C LEU A 172 -5.77 7.53 2.66
N LEU A 173 -6.58 6.53 2.31
CA LEU A 173 -7.00 6.25 0.94
C LEU A 173 -7.74 7.43 0.30
N VAL A 174 -8.73 7.99 1.00
CA VAL A 174 -9.54 9.10 0.48
C VAL A 174 -8.75 10.41 0.36
N PRO A 175 -7.96 10.85 1.37
CA PRO A 175 -7.04 11.97 1.18
C PRO A 175 -6.05 11.75 0.03
N ALA A 176 -5.45 10.55 -0.08
CA ALA A 176 -4.52 10.23 -1.16
C ALA A 176 -5.16 10.33 -2.55
N LEU A 177 -6.38 9.79 -2.71
CA LEU A 177 -7.14 9.91 -3.98
C LEU A 177 -7.49 11.37 -4.32
N ARG A 178 -7.70 12.23 -3.32
CA ARG A 178 -7.96 13.66 -3.53
C ARG A 178 -6.70 14.45 -3.88
N SER A 179 -5.54 14.07 -3.32
CA SER A 179 -4.25 14.69 -3.61
C SER A 179 -3.65 14.19 -4.92
N ALA A 180 -4.04 13.02 -5.42
CA ALA A 180 -3.58 12.42 -6.69
C ALA A 180 -4.02 13.18 -7.97
N ARG A 181 -4.28 14.49 -7.89
CA ARG A 181 -4.53 15.33 -9.06
C ARG A 181 -3.23 15.52 -9.86
N ALA A 182 -3.26 15.01 -11.10
CA ALA A 182 -2.31 15.22 -12.20
C ALA A 182 -0.99 14.44 -12.15
N GLY A 183 -0.99 13.19 -12.65
CA GLY A 183 0.19 12.66 -13.35
C GLY A 183 0.56 11.19 -13.15
N GLY A 184 0.37 10.63 -11.95
CA GLY A 184 0.80 9.26 -11.66
C GLY A 184 -0.23 8.20 -12.06
N ARG A 185 0.10 7.33 -13.03
CA ARG A 185 -0.74 6.20 -13.46
C ARG A 185 -0.13 4.85 -13.02
N SER A 186 -0.92 4.07 -12.29
CA SER A 186 -0.68 2.70 -11.78
C SER A 186 -0.05 2.61 -10.38
N HIS A 187 -0.87 2.87 -9.36
CA HIS A 187 -0.64 2.27 -8.05
C HIS A 187 -1.00 0.79 -8.14
N LEU A 188 -0.11 -0.10 -7.73
CA LEU A 188 -0.46 -1.50 -7.56
C LEU A 188 -1.65 -1.60 -6.60
N THR A 189 -2.75 -2.22 -7.05
CA THR A 189 -3.99 -2.30 -6.26
C THR A 189 -4.14 -3.68 -5.62
N ALA A 190 -4.14 -3.69 -4.29
CA ALA A 190 -4.31 -4.92 -3.51
C ALA A 190 -5.69 -5.57 -3.71
N ASN A 191 -6.73 -4.77 -3.92
CA ASN A 191 -8.11 -5.23 -4.11
C ASN A 191 -8.69 -4.64 -5.41
N THR A 192 -9.48 -5.43 -6.14
CA THR A 192 -10.15 -4.95 -7.36
C THR A 192 -11.34 -4.05 -7.01
N PRO A 193 -11.73 -3.10 -7.88
CA PRO A 193 -12.96 -2.33 -7.69
C PRO A 193 -14.19 -3.23 -7.53
N ALA A 194 -14.27 -4.32 -8.28
CA ALA A 194 -15.37 -5.28 -8.19
C ALA A 194 -15.46 -5.93 -6.79
N SER A 195 -14.32 -6.34 -6.20
CA SER A 195 -14.28 -6.89 -4.84
C SER A 195 -14.75 -5.87 -3.80
N VAL A 196 -14.26 -4.64 -3.89
CA VAL A 196 -14.61 -3.55 -2.97
C VAL A 196 -16.10 -3.22 -3.05
N LEU A 197 -16.66 -3.11 -4.27
CA LEU A 197 -18.08 -2.84 -4.49
C LEU A 197 -18.97 -3.98 -4.01
N ALA A 198 -18.60 -5.23 -4.26
CA ALA A 198 -19.34 -6.39 -3.79
C ALA A 198 -19.35 -6.46 -2.24
N ALA A 199 -18.21 -6.19 -1.60
CA ALA A 199 -18.13 -6.10 -0.14
C ALA A 199 -18.97 -4.94 0.42
N ALA A 200 -18.93 -3.76 -0.20
CA ALA A 200 -19.73 -2.62 0.22
C ALA A 200 -21.23 -2.89 0.09
N PHE A 201 -21.65 -3.51 -1.01
CA PHE A 201 -23.03 -3.96 -1.18
C PHE A 201 -23.41 -4.99 -0.11
N LEU A 202 -22.59 -6.01 0.12
CA LEU A 202 -22.86 -7.04 1.13
C LEU A 202 -22.98 -6.44 2.54
N LEU A 203 -22.01 -5.63 2.96
CA LEU A 203 -21.87 -5.17 4.35
C LEU A 203 -22.73 -3.95 4.69
N LEU A 204 -23.00 -3.07 3.71
CA LEU A 204 -23.69 -1.80 3.93
C LEU A 204 -25.03 -1.73 3.18
N GLY A 205 -25.06 -2.19 1.93
CA GLY A 205 -26.25 -2.10 1.08
C GLY A 205 -27.33 -3.13 1.43
N SER A 206 -26.92 -4.39 1.59
CA SER A 206 -27.85 -5.51 1.76
C SER A 206 -28.62 -5.46 3.08
N PRO A 207 -28.06 -5.05 4.23
CA PRO A 207 -28.82 -4.89 5.47
C PRO A 207 -29.87 -3.78 5.38
N VAL A 208 -29.52 -2.64 4.75
CA VAL A 208 -30.45 -1.52 4.54
C VAL A 208 -31.62 -1.94 3.66
N LEU A 209 -31.33 -2.58 2.53
CA LEU A 209 -32.37 -3.05 1.61
C LEU A 209 -33.21 -4.19 2.20
N ALA A 210 -32.62 -5.08 3.01
CA ALA A 210 -33.34 -6.15 3.71
C ALA A 210 -34.39 -5.60 4.70
N VAL A 211 -34.16 -4.41 5.28
CA VAL A 211 -35.12 -3.71 6.14
C VAL A 211 -36.16 -2.94 5.32
N LEU A 212 -35.75 -2.27 4.23
CA LEU A 212 -36.64 -1.43 3.43
C LEU A 212 -37.60 -2.22 2.53
N LEU A 213 -37.18 -3.33 1.92
CA LEU A 213 -38.00 -4.07 0.96
C LEU A 213 -39.28 -4.69 1.54
N PRO A 214 -39.29 -5.25 2.77
CA PRO A 214 -40.54 -5.65 3.41
C PRO A 214 -41.52 -4.50 3.60
N LEU A 215 -41.04 -3.28 3.91
CA LEU A 215 -41.87 -2.08 4.04
C LEU A 215 -42.47 -1.61 2.70
N LEU A 216 -41.88 -2.03 1.59
CA LEU A 216 -42.31 -1.72 0.22
C LEU A 216 -43.08 -2.88 -0.45
N GLY A 217 -43.51 -3.89 0.32
CA GLY A 217 -44.34 -4.98 -0.18
C GLY A 217 -43.59 -6.19 -0.75
N ALA A 218 -42.29 -6.34 -0.46
CA ALA A 218 -41.47 -7.48 -0.89
C ALA A 218 -40.89 -8.28 0.31
N PRO A 219 -41.72 -9.01 1.08
CA PRO A 219 -41.32 -9.63 2.35
C PRO A 219 -40.39 -10.85 2.23
N GLY A 220 -40.09 -11.34 1.01
CA GLY A 220 -39.18 -12.47 0.78
C GLY A 220 -37.72 -12.10 0.49
N ALA A 221 -37.40 -10.81 0.33
CA ALA A 221 -36.10 -10.38 -0.18
C ALA A 221 -35.00 -10.25 0.90
N TRP A 222 -35.36 -10.31 2.18
CA TRP A 222 -34.45 -10.02 3.30
C TRP A 222 -33.24 -10.97 3.37
N ALA A 223 -33.44 -12.26 3.06
CA ALA A 223 -32.36 -13.26 3.03
C ALA A 223 -31.67 -13.35 1.66
N ALA A 224 -32.38 -13.01 0.58
CA ALA A 224 -31.86 -13.10 -0.79
C ALA A 224 -30.76 -12.06 -1.05
N LEU A 225 -30.84 -10.87 -0.44
CA LEU A 225 -29.89 -9.78 -0.68
C LEU A 225 -28.50 -10.05 -0.08
N PRO A 226 -28.36 -10.46 1.20
CA PRO A 226 -27.05 -10.86 1.73
C PRO A 226 -26.47 -12.06 0.98
N ALA A 227 -27.30 -13.04 0.60
CA ALA A 227 -26.84 -14.19 -0.17
C ALA A 227 -26.31 -13.78 -1.56
N ALA A 228 -27.01 -12.88 -2.25
CA ALA A 228 -26.55 -12.31 -3.53
C ALA A 228 -25.27 -11.49 -3.36
N GLY A 229 -25.15 -10.71 -2.29
CA GLY A 229 -23.93 -9.95 -1.99
C GLY A 229 -22.73 -10.85 -1.70
N LEU A 230 -22.92 -11.93 -0.94
CA LEU A 230 -21.88 -12.93 -0.68
C LEU A 230 -21.47 -13.66 -1.96
N LEU A 231 -22.44 -14.06 -2.80
CA LEU A 231 -22.14 -14.67 -4.09
C LEU A 231 -21.36 -13.71 -4.99
N ALA A 232 -21.77 -12.45 -5.09
CA ALA A 232 -21.07 -11.43 -5.86
C ALA A 232 -19.63 -11.23 -5.35
N PHE A 233 -19.42 -11.23 -4.02
CA PHE A 233 -18.10 -11.12 -3.41
C PHE A 233 -17.22 -12.33 -3.73
N CYS A 234 -17.77 -13.55 -3.64
CA CYS A 234 -17.06 -14.78 -4.01
C CYS A 234 -16.70 -14.79 -5.50
N LEU A 235 -17.61 -14.39 -6.39
CA LEU A 235 -17.36 -14.32 -7.84
C LEU A 235 -16.30 -13.28 -8.19
N ALA A 236 -16.36 -12.09 -7.56
CA ALA A 236 -15.35 -11.05 -7.75
C ALA A 236 -13.93 -11.48 -7.30
N ASN A 237 -13.84 -12.47 -6.41
CA ASN A 237 -12.60 -13.00 -5.86
C ASN A 237 -12.33 -14.46 -6.26
N ALA A 238 -13.04 -15.02 -7.23
CA ALA A 238 -12.97 -16.45 -7.56
C ALA A 238 -11.55 -16.90 -7.94
N GLY A 239 -10.82 -16.06 -8.67
CA GLY A 239 -9.42 -16.33 -9.03
C GLY A 239 -8.50 -16.43 -7.81
N LEU A 240 -8.61 -15.46 -6.89
CA LEU A 240 -7.83 -15.41 -5.65
C LEU A 240 -8.19 -16.56 -4.71
N ILE A 241 -9.48 -16.81 -4.51
CA ILE A 241 -9.97 -17.91 -3.66
C ILE A 241 -9.53 -19.26 -4.24
N GLY A 242 -9.66 -19.44 -5.56
CA GLY A 242 -9.19 -20.64 -6.24
C GLY A 242 -7.68 -20.82 -6.16
N PHE A 243 -6.91 -19.73 -6.22
CA PHE A 243 -5.46 -19.75 -6.01
C PHE A 243 -5.10 -20.19 -4.59
N ALA A 244 -5.75 -19.61 -3.57
CA ALA A 244 -5.54 -20.00 -2.18
C ALA A 244 -5.93 -21.47 -1.93
N ALA A 245 -7.05 -21.92 -2.52
CA ALA A 245 -7.51 -23.31 -2.43
C ALA A 245 -6.52 -24.30 -3.08
N ARG A 246 -5.89 -23.93 -4.20
CA ARG A 246 -4.85 -24.78 -4.83
C ARG A 246 -3.58 -24.87 -4.00
N ARG A 247 -3.25 -23.83 -3.24
CA ARG A 247 -2.03 -23.78 -2.40
C ARG A 247 -2.20 -24.42 -1.03
N ARG A 248 -3.36 -24.25 -0.37
CA ARG A 248 -3.61 -24.71 1.01
C ARG A 248 -4.74 -25.73 1.14
N GLY A 249 -5.28 -26.21 0.03
CA GLY A 249 -6.38 -27.15 -0.04
C GLY A 249 -7.77 -26.49 -0.03
N ALA A 250 -8.76 -27.19 -0.57
CA ALA A 250 -10.12 -26.66 -0.72
C ALA A 250 -10.77 -26.28 0.62
N ALA A 251 -10.42 -26.98 1.71
CA ALA A 251 -10.91 -26.69 3.06
C ALA A 251 -10.44 -25.32 3.60
N PHE A 252 -9.38 -24.73 3.03
CA PHE A 252 -8.90 -23.39 3.39
C PHE A 252 -9.73 -22.26 2.78
N ALA A 253 -10.45 -22.52 1.67
CA ALA A 253 -11.18 -21.49 0.94
C ALA A 253 -12.26 -20.76 1.78
N PRO A 254 -13.07 -21.44 2.63
CA PRO A 254 -14.02 -20.74 3.50
C PRO A 254 -13.34 -19.81 4.50
N PHE A 255 -12.25 -20.26 5.13
CA PHE A 255 -11.46 -19.45 6.05
C PHE A 255 -10.87 -18.22 5.32
N PHE A 256 -10.20 -18.45 4.18
CA PHE A 256 -9.62 -17.38 3.38
C PHE A 256 -10.67 -16.34 2.99
N THR A 257 -11.84 -16.78 2.53
CA THR A 257 -12.94 -15.90 2.14
C THR A 257 -13.46 -15.08 3.33
N ALA A 258 -13.59 -15.69 4.51
CA ALA A 258 -14.04 -15.01 5.73
C ALA A 258 -13.03 -13.93 6.17
N VAL A 259 -11.73 -14.25 6.20
CA VAL A 259 -10.69 -13.26 6.53
C VAL A 259 -10.62 -12.15 5.47
N HIS A 260 -10.78 -12.50 4.18
CA HIS A 260 -10.81 -11.52 3.10
C HIS A 260 -11.97 -10.53 3.23
N LEU A 261 -13.16 -11.03 3.58
CA LEU A 261 -14.33 -10.21 3.84
C LEU A 261 -14.13 -9.32 5.09
N ALA A 262 -13.52 -9.84 6.15
CA ALA A 262 -13.20 -9.06 7.34
C ALA A 262 -12.20 -7.92 7.02
N CYS A 263 -11.18 -8.20 6.20
CA CYS A 263 -10.25 -7.17 5.71
C CYS A 263 -10.97 -6.11 4.87
N HIS A 264 -11.94 -6.50 4.03
CA HIS A 264 -12.78 -5.56 3.29
C HIS A 264 -13.65 -4.70 4.22
N ALA A 265 -14.19 -5.28 5.30
CA ALA A 265 -14.92 -4.50 6.31
C ALA A 265 -14.02 -3.45 6.98
N ALA A 266 -12.80 -3.84 7.37
CA ALA A 266 -11.80 -2.92 7.93
C ALA A 266 -11.39 -1.82 6.93
N LEU A 267 -11.18 -2.18 5.66
CA LEU A 267 -10.89 -1.26 4.55
C LEU A 267 -12.01 -0.23 4.39
N LEU A 268 -13.26 -0.67 4.30
CA LEU A 268 -14.42 0.21 4.10
C LEU A 268 -14.63 1.13 5.31
N ALA A 269 -14.49 0.61 6.53
CA ALA A 269 -14.58 1.40 7.75
C ALA A 269 -13.48 2.47 7.81
N GLY A 270 -12.22 2.11 7.51
CA GLY A 270 -11.11 3.04 7.50
C GLY A 270 -11.27 4.12 6.43
N ALA A 271 -11.67 3.75 5.21
CA ALA A 271 -11.92 4.69 4.13
C ALA A 271 -13.05 5.68 4.48
N ALA A 272 -14.15 5.20 5.10
CA ALA A 272 -15.25 6.06 5.53
C ALA A 272 -14.81 7.06 6.61
N VAL A 273 -14.08 6.60 7.63
CA VAL A 273 -13.54 7.48 8.69
C VAL A 273 -12.53 8.48 8.11
N GLY A 274 -11.66 8.04 7.20
CA GLY A 274 -10.72 8.90 6.49
C GLY A 274 -11.42 9.99 5.67
N ALA A 275 -12.52 9.65 4.99
CA ALA A 275 -13.35 10.60 4.25
C ALA A 275 -13.96 11.66 5.17
N LEU A 276 -14.50 11.25 6.33
CA LEU A 276 -15.10 12.16 7.31
C LEU A 276 -14.07 13.13 7.92
N ARG A 277 -12.86 12.64 8.23
CA ARG A 277 -11.75 13.45 8.77
C ARG A 277 -11.25 14.52 7.81
N THR A 278 -11.46 14.31 6.51
CA THR A 278 -10.98 15.20 5.44
C THR A 278 -12.06 16.13 4.91
N LEU A 279 -13.30 16.05 5.41
CA LEU A 279 -14.29 17.08 5.16
C LEU A 279 -13.81 18.38 5.82
N PRO A 280 -13.84 19.53 5.12
CA PRO A 280 -13.55 20.81 5.75
C PRO A 280 -14.50 20.95 6.96
N PRO A 281 -14.05 21.45 8.12
CA PRO A 281 -14.94 21.70 9.23
C PRO A 281 -16.05 22.60 8.69
N GLY A 282 -17.26 22.04 8.55
CA GLY A 282 -18.43 22.80 8.14
C GLY A 282 -18.49 24.02 9.02
N ARG A 283 -18.76 25.20 8.43
CA ARG A 283 -18.94 26.48 9.14
C ARG A 283 -19.70 26.19 10.43
N ARG A 284 -18.98 26.02 11.54
CA ARG A 284 -19.57 26.09 12.87
C ARG A 284 -20.10 27.51 12.88
N THR A 285 -21.41 27.65 12.86
CA THR A 285 -22.08 28.92 13.11
C THR A 285 -21.43 29.48 14.36
N LYS A 286 -20.54 30.45 14.18
CA LYS A 286 -20.07 31.27 15.29
C LYS A 286 -21.32 31.98 15.74
N THR A 287 -21.99 31.46 16.75
CA THR A 287 -22.88 32.28 17.58
C THR A 287 -22.02 33.46 18.00
N PRO A 288 -22.36 34.71 17.64
CA PRO A 288 -21.56 35.84 18.05
C PRO A 288 -21.55 35.86 19.57
N ALA A 289 -20.35 35.85 20.18
CA ALA A 289 -20.24 36.17 21.58
C ALA A 289 -20.79 37.59 21.78
N PRO A 290 -21.72 37.82 22.72
CA PRO A 290 -22.22 39.17 22.96
C PRO A 290 -21.06 40.01 23.53
N GLY A 291 -20.67 41.06 22.81
CA GLY A 291 -19.81 42.11 23.35
C GLY A 291 -18.45 42.33 22.70
N GLN A 292 -18.36 42.36 21.36
CA GLN A 292 -17.25 43.06 20.71
C GLN A 292 -17.79 44.14 19.77
N ARG A 293 -17.76 45.40 20.26
CA ARG A 293 -18.04 46.60 19.49
C ARG A 293 -17.03 46.69 18.35
N THR A 294 -17.54 46.71 17.12
CA THR A 294 -16.81 47.04 15.90
C THR A 294 -16.24 48.46 15.99
N LYS A 295 -14.91 48.61 15.95
CA LYS A 295 -14.27 49.89 15.61
C LYS A 295 -14.40 50.09 14.09
N THR A 296 -15.03 51.19 13.71
CA THR A 296 -15.14 51.66 12.32
C THR A 296 -13.75 52.00 11.77
N PRO A 297 -13.37 51.61 10.54
CA PRO A 297 -12.14 52.07 9.91
C PRO A 297 -12.30 53.50 9.36
N GLU A 298 -11.33 54.37 9.62
CA GLU A 298 -11.21 55.69 9.00
C GLU A 298 -10.87 55.59 7.49
N PRO A 299 -11.34 56.55 6.67
CA PRO A 299 -11.09 56.55 5.22
C PRO A 299 -9.68 57.05 4.86
N PRO A 300 -9.11 56.64 3.71
CA PRO A 300 -7.73 56.95 3.38
C PRO A 300 -7.51 58.21 2.51
N ALA A 301 -6.33 58.80 2.73
CA ALA A 301 -5.45 59.59 1.84
C ALA A 301 -5.79 61.08 1.58
N PRO A 302 -4.75 61.93 1.38
CA PRO A 302 -4.20 62.03 0.03
C PRO A 302 -2.66 62.07 -0.06
N ALA A 303 -2.17 61.69 -1.24
CA ALA A 303 -0.78 61.71 -1.68
C ALA A 303 -0.22 63.14 -1.84
N LYS A 304 1.10 63.29 -1.65
CA LYS A 304 1.87 64.39 -2.24
C LYS A 304 3.19 63.89 -2.81
N ALA A 305 3.41 64.29 -4.05
CA ALA A 305 4.64 64.15 -4.83
C ALA A 305 5.62 65.31 -4.55
N GLY A 306 6.92 65.05 -4.74
CA GLY A 306 7.84 65.98 -5.42
C GLY A 306 8.81 66.83 -4.59
N ALA A 307 10.11 66.63 -4.89
CA ALA A 307 11.24 67.59 -4.93
C ALA A 307 11.63 68.31 -3.62
N ARG A 308 12.87 68.28 -3.13
CA ARG A 308 14.18 68.54 -3.76
C ARG A 308 15.29 67.88 -2.96
#